data_AF-A0A1G5SKM4-F1
#
_entry.id   AF-A0A1G5SKM4-F1
#
_cell.length_a   1.000
_cell.length_b   1.000
_cell.length_c   1.000
_cell.angle_alpha   90.00
_cell.angle_beta   90.00
_cell.angle_gamma   90.00
#
_symmetry.space_group_name_H-M   'P 1'
#
loop_
_entity.id
_entity.type
_entity.pdbx_description
1 polymer ?
#
loop_
_entity_poly.entity_id
_entity_poly.type
_entity_poly.pdbx_seq_one_letter_code
_entity_poly.pdbx_strand_id
1 'polypeptide(L)'
;MKKQACVAMLLLFLTIPIAHSEKLDYNHATIGRPGNVANISRTINIEAYEYRFAPFEINVKQGETIRFIVRNTGKKRHEMMIDTLEHLKKHAKMMRSSSGMHHHEDPNKIVLYPGEEKELIWQFTQAGTIYFACPIPGHFKGMRGKIFVEEK
;
A
#
# COMPACT_ATOMS: atom_id res chain seq x y z
N MET A 1 22.18 33.43 65.70
CA MET A 1 22.38 34.18 64.44
C MET A 1 23.15 33.32 63.45
N LYS A 2 22.51 32.87 62.36
CA LYS A 2 23.07 32.63 61.01
C LYS A 2 21.99 31.91 60.19
N LYS A 3 21.39 32.66 59.25
CA LYS A 3 20.35 32.21 58.33
C LYS A 3 21.02 31.41 57.20
N GLN A 4 20.58 30.19 56.93
CA GLN A 4 20.91 29.50 55.69
C GLN A 4 19.78 29.78 54.69
N ALA A 5 20.12 30.46 53.60
CA ALA A 5 19.25 30.67 52.47
C ALA A 5 19.38 29.46 51.53
N CYS A 6 18.31 28.68 51.39
CA CYS A 6 18.19 27.71 50.30
C CYS A 6 17.79 28.47 49.03
N VAL A 7 18.69 28.51 48.06
CA VAL A 7 18.41 29.01 46.71
C VAL A 7 17.52 27.98 46.02
N ALA A 8 16.26 28.33 45.79
CA ALA A 8 15.34 27.55 44.97
C ALA A 8 15.66 27.82 43.49
N MET A 9 16.23 26.82 42.81
CA MET A 9 16.46 26.84 41.36
C MET A 9 15.12 26.61 40.65
N LEU A 10 14.56 27.67 40.08
CA LEU A 10 13.34 27.61 39.27
C LEU A 10 13.69 26.98 37.90
N LEU A 11 13.35 25.71 37.71
CA LEU A 11 13.41 25.04 36.40
C LEU A 11 12.20 25.47 35.57
N LEU A 12 12.44 26.33 34.57
CA LEU A 12 11.47 26.63 33.50
C LEU A 12 11.27 25.38 32.64
N PHE A 13 10.18 24.65 32.89
CA PHE A 13 9.70 23.61 31.98
C PHE A 13 9.12 24.29 30.73
N LEU A 14 9.93 24.44 29.69
CA LEU A 14 9.45 24.68 28.33
C LEU A 14 8.61 23.48 27.92
N THR A 15 7.29 23.63 27.92
CA THR A 15 6.36 22.66 27.36
C THR A 15 6.57 22.64 25.85
N ILE A 16 7.39 21.72 25.38
CA ILE A 16 7.50 21.42 23.95
C ILE A 16 6.14 20.82 23.54
N PRO A 17 5.38 21.44 22.64
CA PRO A 17 4.19 20.79 22.09
C PRO A 17 4.66 19.52 21.38
N ILE A 18 4.28 18.37 21.94
CA ILE A 18 4.43 17.08 21.29
C ILE A 18 3.53 17.15 20.06
N ALA A 19 4.14 17.28 18.89
CA ALA A 19 3.47 17.08 17.63
C ALA A 19 2.88 15.67 17.66
N HIS A 20 1.55 15.57 17.80
CA HIS A 20 0.84 14.33 17.58
C HIS A 20 1.05 13.97 16.11
N SER A 21 1.96 13.02 15.87
CA SER A 21 1.99 12.30 14.61
C SER A 21 0.66 11.54 14.54
N GLU A 22 -0.30 12.08 13.77
CA GLU A 22 -1.50 11.35 13.39
C GLU A 22 -1.03 10.09 12.66
N LYS A 23 -1.02 8.97 13.39
CA LYS A 23 -0.97 7.64 12.77
C LYS A 23 -2.25 7.52 11.96
N LEU A 24 -2.17 7.81 10.68
CA LEU A 24 -3.23 7.51 9.72
C LEU A 24 -3.51 6.01 9.81
N ASP A 25 -4.69 5.66 10.33
CA ASP A 25 -5.14 4.27 10.42
C ASP A 25 -5.51 3.78 9.01
N TYR A 26 -4.52 3.21 8.32
CA TYR A 26 -4.68 2.56 7.01
C TYR A 26 -5.32 1.20 7.22
N ASN A 27 -6.62 1.18 7.51
CA ASN A 27 -7.31 -0.06 7.80
C ASN A 27 -7.60 -0.85 6.50
N HIS A 28 -6.56 -1.51 5.97
CA HIS A 28 -6.62 -2.42 4.81
C HIS A 28 -7.66 -3.54 5.00
N ALA A 29 -8.10 -3.83 6.24
CA ALA A 29 -9.13 -4.81 6.54
C ALA A 29 -10.44 -4.59 5.77
N THR A 30 -10.69 -3.35 5.33
CA THR A 30 -11.86 -2.96 4.53
C THR A 30 -11.82 -3.51 3.09
N ILE A 31 -10.66 -3.69 2.49
CA ILE A 31 -10.55 -4.15 1.09
C ILE A 31 -10.15 -5.62 0.97
N GLY A 32 -9.61 -6.20 2.06
CA GLY A 32 -9.09 -7.56 2.08
C GLY A 32 -8.01 -7.76 3.13
N ARG A 33 -7.25 -8.84 2.97
CA ARG A 33 -6.10 -9.18 3.81
C ARG A 33 -5.14 -10.11 3.08
N PRO A 34 -3.90 -10.27 3.56
CA PRO A 34 -3.01 -11.32 3.06
C PRO A 34 -3.70 -12.68 3.06
N GLY A 35 -3.60 -13.38 1.93
CA GLY A 35 -4.22 -14.69 1.77
C GLY A 35 -3.36 -15.81 2.35
N ASN A 36 -4.02 -16.92 2.70
CA ASN A 36 -3.33 -18.15 3.09
C ASN A 36 -3.13 -19.04 1.85
N VAL A 37 -1.90 -19.52 1.64
CA VAL A 37 -1.52 -20.40 0.52
C VAL A 37 -2.38 -21.66 0.47
N ALA A 38 -2.83 -22.17 1.62
CA ALA A 38 -3.70 -23.34 1.70
C ALA A 38 -5.13 -23.09 1.20
N ASN A 39 -5.55 -21.82 1.09
CA ASN A 39 -6.93 -21.41 0.81
C ASN A 39 -7.08 -20.71 -0.55
N ILE A 40 -6.10 -20.84 -1.44
CA ILE A 40 -6.15 -20.21 -2.77
C ILE A 40 -7.32 -20.77 -3.57
N SER A 41 -8.21 -19.87 -4.00
CA SER A 41 -9.34 -20.18 -4.86
C SER A 41 -8.90 -20.36 -6.31
N ARG A 42 -8.01 -19.47 -6.81
CA ARG A 42 -7.38 -19.56 -8.13
C ARG A 42 -6.20 -18.61 -8.28
N THR A 43 -5.48 -18.80 -9.39
CA THR A 43 -4.34 -17.98 -9.78
C THR A 43 -4.71 -17.08 -10.95
N ILE A 44 -4.24 -15.83 -10.91
CA ILE A 44 -4.38 -14.86 -11.99
C ILE A 44 -3.00 -14.34 -12.35
N ASN A 45 -2.61 -14.51 -13.62
CA ASN A 45 -1.36 -13.96 -14.14
C ASN A 45 -1.59 -12.51 -14.58
N ILE A 46 -0.71 -11.62 -14.16
CA ILE A 46 -0.72 -10.20 -14.55
C ILE A 46 0.64 -9.86 -15.18
N GLU A 47 0.59 -9.31 -16.39
CA GLU A 47 1.75 -8.71 -17.02
C GLU A 47 1.83 -7.22 -16.67
N ALA A 48 2.99 -6.77 -16.21
CA ALA A 48 3.34 -5.36 -16.07
C ALA A 48 4.28 -4.96 -17.22
N TYR A 49 3.80 -4.14 -18.15
CA TYR A 49 4.57 -3.70 -19.31
C TYR A 49 4.50 -2.18 -19.45
N GLU A 50 5.66 -1.52 -19.32
CA GLU A 50 5.83 -0.06 -19.42
C GLU A 50 4.90 0.77 -18.52
N TYR A 51 3.67 1.09 -18.92
CA TYR A 51 2.74 1.89 -18.10
C TYR A 51 1.36 1.26 -18.02
N ARG A 52 1.25 -0.05 -18.16
CA ARG A 52 -0.01 -0.79 -18.15
C ARG A 52 0.14 -2.15 -17.46
N PHE A 53 -0.99 -2.62 -16.93
CA PHE A 53 -1.17 -4.00 -16.52
C PHE A 53 -2.05 -4.73 -17.52
N ALA A 54 -1.85 -6.03 -17.69
CA ALA A 54 -2.73 -6.91 -18.45
C ALA A 54 -2.96 -8.23 -17.68
N PRO A 55 -4.21 -8.65 -17.40
CA PRO A 55 -5.44 -7.89 -17.64
C PRO A 55 -5.50 -6.63 -16.77
N PHE A 56 -6.29 -5.64 -17.21
CA PHE A 56 -6.55 -4.40 -16.43
C PHE A 56 -7.92 -4.44 -15.72
N GLU A 57 -8.72 -5.46 -15.97
CA GLU A 57 -9.99 -5.72 -15.29
C GLU A 57 -10.05 -7.18 -14.87
N ILE A 58 -10.48 -7.40 -13.63
CA ILE A 58 -10.54 -8.72 -12.99
C ILE A 58 -11.86 -8.79 -12.21
N ASN A 59 -12.61 -9.86 -12.39
CA ASN A 59 -13.79 -10.16 -11.56
C ASN A 59 -13.41 -11.22 -10.54
N VAL A 60 -13.78 -11.02 -9.28
CA VAL A 60 -13.61 -11.96 -8.15
C VAL A 60 -14.88 -11.97 -7.30
N LYS A 61 -15.01 -12.95 -6.41
CA LYS A 61 -16.11 -13.00 -5.44
C LYS A 61 -15.63 -12.65 -4.05
N GLN A 62 -16.51 -12.07 -3.24
CA GLN A 62 -16.26 -11.88 -1.82
C GLN A 62 -15.88 -13.22 -1.17
N GLY A 63 -14.79 -13.21 -0.42
CA GLY A 63 -14.20 -14.38 0.23
C GLY A 63 -13.13 -15.11 -0.59
N GLU A 64 -13.04 -14.87 -1.91
CA GLU A 64 -12.01 -15.49 -2.75
C GLU A 64 -10.60 -15.09 -2.28
N THR A 65 -9.71 -16.08 -2.27
CA THR A 65 -8.27 -15.85 -2.12
C THR A 65 -7.62 -16.05 -3.47
N ILE A 66 -7.09 -14.97 -4.03
CA ILE A 66 -6.43 -14.99 -5.33
C ILE A 66 -4.92 -14.98 -5.13
N ARG A 67 -4.24 -15.89 -5.85
CA ARG A 67 -2.81 -15.80 -6.07
C ARG A 67 -2.56 -14.97 -7.33
N PHE A 68 -2.03 -13.77 -7.19
CA PHE A 68 -1.54 -13.01 -8.33
C PHE A 68 -0.11 -13.39 -8.62
N ILE A 69 0.17 -13.86 -9.83
CA ILE A 69 1.53 -13.99 -10.35
C ILE A 69 1.75 -12.81 -11.29
N VAL A 70 2.63 -11.90 -10.89
CA VAL A 70 2.87 -10.66 -11.62
C VAL A 70 4.25 -10.73 -12.24
N ARG A 71 4.33 -10.53 -13.55
CA ARG A 71 5.59 -10.54 -14.30
C ARG A 71 5.84 -9.18 -14.92
N ASN A 72 7.03 -8.63 -14.71
CA ASN A 72 7.47 -7.42 -15.40
C ASN A 72 8.15 -7.78 -16.72
N THR A 73 7.42 -7.64 -17.82
CA THR A 73 7.93 -7.87 -19.18
C THR A 73 8.49 -6.59 -19.81
N GLY A 74 8.39 -5.45 -19.12
CA GLY A 74 8.91 -4.16 -19.57
C GLY A 74 10.36 -3.90 -19.17
N LYS A 75 10.82 -2.68 -19.46
CA LYS A 75 12.19 -2.21 -19.15
C LYS A 75 12.27 -1.32 -17.91
N LYS A 76 11.13 -0.95 -17.33
CA LYS A 76 11.02 -0.08 -16.15
C LYS A 76 10.72 -0.88 -14.90
N ARG A 77 11.19 -0.41 -13.74
CA ARG A 77 10.73 -0.92 -12.44
C ARG A 77 9.25 -0.58 -12.26
N HIS A 78 8.49 -1.54 -11.76
CA HIS A 78 7.07 -1.39 -11.42
C HIS A 78 6.80 -1.74 -9.98
N GLU A 79 5.62 -1.30 -9.55
CA GLU A 79 5.01 -1.71 -8.29
C GLU A 79 3.55 -2.02 -8.59
N MET A 80 3.02 -3.09 -8.03
CA MET A 80 1.59 -3.36 -8.01
C MET A 80 1.12 -3.29 -6.56
N MET A 81 0.28 -2.31 -6.24
CA MET A 81 -0.38 -2.17 -4.94
C MET A 81 -1.88 -2.29 -5.12
N ILE A 82 -2.55 -3.13 -4.30
CA ILE A 82 -4.01 -3.33 -4.30
C ILE A 82 -4.62 -2.45 -3.22
N ASP A 83 -5.41 -1.43 -3.58
CA ASP A 83 -6.12 -0.60 -2.60
C ASP A 83 -7.35 0.11 -3.17
N THR A 84 -8.06 0.88 -2.35
CA THR A 84 -9.05 1.84 -2.83
C THR A 84 -8.40 2.89 -3.73
N LEU A 85 -9.15 3.44 -4.68
CA LEU A 85 -8.62 4.49 -5.57
C LEU A 85 -8.16 5.73 -4.79
N GLU A 86 -8.82 6.06 -3.69
CA GLU A 86 -8.45 7.18 -2.84
C GLU A 86 -7.08 6.95 -2.19
N HIS A 87 -6.87 5.80 -1.56
CA HIS A 87 -5.60 5.45 -0.93
C HIS A 87 -4.46 5.39 -1.94
N LEU A 88 -4.69 4.80 -3.10
CA LEU A 88 -3.69 4.76 -4.17
C LEU A 88 -3.30 6.16 -4.66
N LYS A 89 -4.25 7.08 -4.80
CA LYS A 89 -3.96 8.49 -5.14
C LYS A 89 -3.17 9.19 -4.05
N LYS A 90 -3.52 8.95 -2.78
CA LYS A 90 -2.79 9.49 -1.62
C LYS A 90 -1.36 8.96 -1.59
N HIS A 91 -1.17 7.65 -1.78
CA HIS A 91 0.14 7.02 -1.86
C HIS A 91 0.99 7.59 -3.00
N ALA A 92 0.43 7.70 -4.21
CA ALA A 92 1.11 8.31 -5.35
C ALA A 92 1.43 9.81 -5.15
N LYS A 93 0.66 10.53 -4.33
CA LYS A 93 1.00 11.90 -3.92
C LYS A 93 2.16 11.90 -2.92
N MET A 94 2.13 11.03 -1.91
CA MET A 94 3.22 10.89 -0.93
C MET A 94 4.54 10.57 -1.62
N MET A 95 4.58 9.58 -2.51
CA MET A 95 5.79 9.21 -3.27
C MET A 95 6.36 10.35 -4.15
N ARG A 96 5.54 11.30 -4.58
CA ARG A 96 6.01 12.49 -5.32
C ARG A 96 6.62 13.55 -4.40
N SER A 97 6.15 13.61 -3.16
CA SER A 97 6.56 14.63 -2.18
C SER A 97 7.73 14.20 -1.30
N SER A 98 7.97 12.91 -1.11
CA SER A 98 9.14 12.39 -0.40
C SER A 98 10.22 11.90 -1.36
N SER A 99 11.38 12.55 -1.34
CA SER A 99 12.57 12.15 -2.10
C SER A 99 13.22 10.92 -1.46
N GLY A 100 12.76 9.72 -1.82
CA GLY A 100 13.57 8.50 -1.71
C GLY A 100 13.46 7.67 -0.41
N MET A 101 12.51 7.95 0.48
CA MET A 101 12.23 7.06 1.62
C MET A 101 10.75 6.78 1.64
N HIS A 102 10.31 5.58 1.27
CA HIS A 102 9.17 4.84 1.84
C HIS A 102 9.20 3.41 1.27
N HIS A 103 10.24 2.65 1.61
CA HIS A 103 10.24 1.19 1.45
C HIS A 103 9.49 0.54 2.62
N HIS A 104 8.29 1.03 2.95
CA HIS A 104 7.43 0.27 3.87
C HIS A 104 7.01 -1.00 3.13
N GLU A 105 7.24 -2.17 3.72
CA GLU A 105 6.71 -3.41 3.17
C GLU A 105 5.23 -3.51 3.54
N ASP A 106 4.39 -2.88 2.72
CA ASP A 106 2.94 -3.02 2.85
C ASP A 106 2.53 -4.39 2.30
N PRO A 107 1.67 -5.14 3.00
CA PRO A 107 1.37 -6.51 2.64
C PRO A 107 0.50 -6.64 1.38
N ASN A 108 -0.06 -5.53 0.91
CA ASN A 108 -0.89 -5.43 -0.30
C ASN A 108 -0.12 -4.95 -1.52
N LYS A 109 1.23 -4.97 -1.50
CA LYS A 109 2.04 -4.57 -2.65
C LYS A 109 3.23 -5.47 -2.94
N ILE A 110 3.68 -5.41 -4.18
CA ILE A 110 4.91 -6.02 -4.67
C ILE A 110 5.66 -5.06 -5.59
N VAL A 111 6.98 -5.08 -5.53
CA VAL A 111 7.87 -4.30 -6.41
C VAL A 111 8.56 -5.23 -7.39
N LEU A 112 8.53 -4.93 -8.69
CA LEU A 112 9.11 -5.76 -9.75
C LEU A 112 10.12 -4.99 -10.60
N TYR A 113 11.36 -5.45 -10.66
CA TYR A 113 12.37 -5.03 -11.61
C TYR A 113 12.17 -5.67 -12.99
N PRO A 114 12.77 -5.15 -14.06
CA PRO A 114 12.67 -5.75 -15.40
C PRO A 114 13.02 -7.24 -15.40
N GLY A 115 12.13 -8.07 -15.96
CA GLY A 115 12.29 -9.52 -16.02
C GLY A 115 11.90 -10.29 -14.75
N GLU A 116 11.62 -9.60 -13.64
CA GLU A 116 11.16 -10.27 -12.41
C GLU A 116 9.72 -10.77 -12.52
N GLU A 117 9.46 -11.85 -11.78
CA GLU A 117 8.14 -12.39 -11.52
C GLU A 117 7.97 -12.56 -10.01
N LYS A 118 6.85 -12.10 -9.46
CA LYS A 118 6.56 -12.15 -8.02
C LYS A 118 5.12 -12.53 -7.75
N GLU A 119 4.91 -13.08 -6.57
CA GLU A 119 3.60 -13.51 -6.10
C GLU A 119 3.02 -12.52 -5.08
N LEU A 120 1.72 -12.24 -5.19
CA LEU A 120 0.92 -11.57 -4.16
C LEU A 120 -0.35 -12.39 -3.92
N ILE A 121 -0.51 -12.95 -2.72
CA ILE A 121 -1.72 -13.69 -2.35
C ILE A 121 -2.64 -12.78 -1.53
N TRP A 122 -3.84 -12.54 -2.03
CA TRP A 122 -4.79 -11.63 -1.41
C TRP A 122 -6.17 -12.27 -1.25
N GLN A 123 -6.76 -12.14 -0.06
CA GLN A 123 -8.15 -12.51 0.19
C GLN A 123 -9.04 -11.26 0.16
N PHE A 124 -10.06 -11.28 -0.70
CA PHE A 124 -11.05 -10.20 -0.79
C PHE A 124 -12.14 -10.40 0.27
N THR A 125 -12.28 -9.49 1.23
CA THR A 125 -13.20 -9.64 2.36
C THR A 125 -14.49 -8.84 2.21
N GLN A 126 -14.51 -7.82 1.36
CA GLN A 126 -15.68 -6.97 1.09
C GLN A 126 -15.97 -6.89 -0.41
N ALA A 127 -17.25 -6.85 -0.76
CA ALA A 127 -17.69 -6.59 -2.12
C ALA A 127 -17.49 -5.12 -2.51
N GLY A 128 -17.46 -4.84 -3.81
CA GLY A 128 -17.27 -3.50 -4.37
C GLY A 128 -16.15 -3.43 -5.39
N THR A 129 -15.74 -2.22 -5.74
CA THR A 129 -14.64 -2.00 -6.71
C THR A 129 -13.35 -1.64 -5.98
N ILE A 130 -12.34 -2.50 -6.12
CA ILE A 130 -10.97 -2.27 -5.68
C ILE A 130 -10.11 -1.96 -6.91
N TYR A 131 -8.93 -1.39 -6.69
CA TYR A 131 -7.99 -1.05 -7.74
C TYR A 131 -6.63 -1.69 -7.45
N PHE A 132 -5.89 -1.94 -8.52
CA PHE A 132 -4.45 -2.19 -8.42
C PHE A 132 -3.72 -1.17 -9.29
N ALA A 133 -2.60 -0.64 -8.80
CA ALA A 133 -1.91 0.45 -9.47
C ALA A 133 -0.40 0.44 -9.22
N CYS A 134 0.32 1.14 -10.10
CA CYS A 134 1.70 1.52 -9.87
C CYS A 134 1.78 2.98 -9.38
N PRO A 135 2.06 3.22 -8.08
CA PRO A 135 2.12 4.57 -7.53
C PRO A 135 3.47 5.30 -7.78
N ILE A 136 4.42 4.65 -8.45
CA ILE A 136 5.70 5.26 -8.84
C ILE A 136 5.45 6.59 -9.58
N PRO A 137 6.19 7.67 -9.25
CA PRO A 137 6.06 8.95 -9.93
C PRO A 137 6.08 8.82 -11.46
N GLY A 138 5.04 9.34 -12.11
CA GLY A 138 4.85 9.26 -13.57
C GLY A 138 4.07 8.02 -14.07
N HIS A 139 4.00 6.93 -13.30
CA HIS A 139 3.36 5.68 -13.75
C HIS A 139 1.84 5.69 -13.48
N PHE A 140 1.43 6.25 -12.35
CA PHE A 140 0.07 6.13 -11.81
C PHE A 140 -1.08 6.53 -12.76
N LYS A 141 -0.89 7.56 -13.59
CA LYS A 141 -1.98 8.08 -14.44
C LYS A 141 -2.45 7.03 -15.45
N GLY A 142 -1.55 6.21 -16.00
CA GLY A 142 -1.88 5.17 -16.98
C GLY A 142 -1.89 3.75 -16.43
N MET A 143 -1.12 3.48 -15.37
CA MET A 143 -0.85 2.13 -14.91
C MET A 143 -1.76 1.72 -13.74
N ARG A 144 -3.03 1.46 -14.07
CA ARG A 144 -4.08 1.08 -13.12
C ARG A 144 -4.97 0.00 -13.73
N GLY A 145 -5.46 -0.89 -12.89
CA GLY A 145 -6.55 -1.82 -13.20
C GLY A 145 -7.60 -1.84 -12.09
N LYS A 146 -8.72 -2.49 -12.38
CA LYS A 146 -9.88 -2.65 -11.49
C LYS A 146 -10.08 -4.11 -11.13
N ILE A 147 -10.49 -4.33 -9.90
CA ILE A 147 -10.98 -5.62 -9.41
C ILE A 147 -12.43 -5.38 -8.97
N PHE A 148 -13.36 -6.03 -9.66
CA PHE A 148 -14.76 -6.05 -9.27
C PHE A 148 -14.97 -7.25 -8.35
N VAL A 149 -15.27 -6.97 -7.08
CA VAL A 149 -15.58 -7.98 -6.07
C VAL A 149 -17.10 -8.09 -5.98
N GLU A 150 -17.64 -9.17 -6.51
CA GLU A 150 -19.07 -9.48 -6.45
C GLU A 150 -19.46 -9.95 -5.04
N GLU A 151 -20.64 -9.56 -4.57
CA GLU A 151 -21.23 -10.14 -3.35
C GLU A 151 -21.44 -11.65 -3.52
N LYS A 152 -21.22 -12.38 -2.42
CA LYS A 152 -21.40 -13.83 -2.41
C LYS A 152 -22.83 -14.21 -2.07
#